data_AF-A0A4W5NEY8-F1
#
_entry.id   AF-A0A4W5NEY8-F1
#
_cell.length_a   1.000
_cell.length_b   1.000
_cell.length_c   1.000
_cell.angle_alpha   90.00
_cell.angle_beta   90.00
_cell.angle_gamma   90.00
#
_symmetry.space_group_name_H-M   'P 1'
#
loop_
_entity.id
_entity.type
_entity.pdbx_description
1 polymer ?
#
loop_
_entity_poly.entity_id
_entity_poly.type
_entity_poly.pdbx_seq_one_letter_code
_entity_poly.pdbx_strand_id
1 'polypeptide(L)'
;MHDGSGVGHGSSRSWQCNAEPCLEPSHIAHKVERVKHTGGCHCGAVRFEVWNSPDLLVFVCDCSICTKKQNHHFIVPENQFTILQGLENINTYTFNTHIGKHTFCSTCGVQSFFTPRSNPDGYGIAPHCLDPGTVRSVTVEKFCGQKYEETMKNHQNIRDLSKPVAETLS
;
A
#
# COMPACT_ATOMS: atom_id res chain seq x y z
N MET A 1 16.08 25.39 66.78
CA MET A 1 17.30 25.80 66.05
C MET A 1 18.34 24.73 66.34
N HIS A 2 18.56 23.80 65.41
CA HIS A 2 19.62 22.81 65.52
C HIS A 2 20.50 22.92 64.27
N ASP A 3 21.70 23.47 64.47
CA ASP A 3 22.91 23.18 63.71
C ASP A 3 23.41 21.78 64.15
N GLY A 4 24.15 20.96 63.40
CA GLY A 4 24.95 21.19 62.21
C GLY A 4 26.36 20.65 62.47
N SER A 5 26.61 19.35 62.26
CA SER A 5 27.91 18.69 61.98
C SER A 5 27.71 17.17 62.02
N GLY A 6 28.29 16.31 61.19
CA GLY A 6 29.29 16.41 60.15
C GLY A 6 29.80 14.99 59.86
N VAL A 7 29.54 14.51 58.63
CA VAL A 7 30.36 13.65 57.75
C VAL A 7 30.98 12.32 58.26
N GLY A 8 30.65 11.23 57.55
CA GLY A 8 31.70 10.30 57.08
C GLY A 8 31.34 8.82 56.88
N HIS A 9 31.58 8.35 55.65
CA HIS A 9 31.90 6.97 55.23
C HIS A 9 30.74 5.98 54.94
N GLY A 10 30.23 6.05 53.70
CA GLY A 10 29.49 4.96 53.06
C GLY A 10 30.18 4.57 51.75
N SER A 11 30.48 3.28 51.62
CA SER A 11 31.34 2.65 50.62
C SER A 11 30.98 2.94 49.17
N SER A 12 31.99 3.18 48.34
CA SER A 12 31.94 3.01 46.88
C SER A 12 31.57 1.56 46.52
N ARG A 13 30.34 1.36 46.04
CA ARG A 13 30.00 0.17 45.25
C ARG A 13 29.79 0.61 43.83
N SER A 14 30.78 0.35 43.01
CA SER A 14 30.70 0.35 41.56
C SER A 14 29.67 -0.67 41.12
N TRP A 15 28.61 -0.21 40.46
CA TRP A 15 27.68 -1.08 39.77
C TRP A 15 28.37 -1.56 38.49
N GLN A 16 28.86 -2.79 38.51
CA GLN A 16 29.31 -3.49 37.32
C GLN A 16 28.06 -3.86 36.51
N CYS A 17 27.89 -3.27 35.34
CA CYS A 17 26.95 -3.76 34.34
C CYS A 17 27.45 -5.13 33.87
N ASN A 18 26.74 -6.20 34.23
CA ASN A 18 26.89 -7.48 33.58
C ASN A 18 26.37 -7.35 32.15
N ALA A 19 27.27 -7.48 31.18
CA ALA A 19 26.95 -7.48 29.77
C ALA A 19 26.25 -8.78 29.40
N GLU A 20 24.91 -8.78 29.40
CA GLU A 20 24.16 -9.71 28.56
C GLU A 20 24.20 -9.18 27.13
N PRO A 21 24.57 -9.99 26.12
CA PRO A 21 24.63 -9.51 24.75
C PRO A 21 23.21 -9.15 24.29
N CYS A 22 23.06 -7.92 23.79
CA CYS A 22 21.90 -7.49 23.03
C CYS A 22 21.66 -8.51 21.92
N LEU A 23 20.56 -9.26 21.98
CA LEU A 23 20.09 -10.06 20.87
C LEU A 23 19.77 -9.10 19.72
N GLU A 24 20.65 -9.06 18.73
CA GLU A 24 20.44 -8.36 17.46
C GLU A 24 19.11 -8.81 16.85
N PRO A 25 18.27 -7.89 16.32
CA PRO A 25 17.07 -8.28 15.59
C PRO A 25 17.49 -9.14 14.40
N SER A 26 17.00 -10.39 14.36
CA SER A 26 17.18 -11.25 13.21
C SER A 26 16.54 -10.58 12.00
N HIS A 27 17.37 -10.04 11.11
CA HIS A 27 16.96 -9.59 9.77
C HIS A 27 16.57 -10.82 8.93
N ILE A 28 15.41 -11.40 9.21
CA ILE A 28 14.73 -12.23 8.21
C ILE A 28 14.02 -11.22 7.32
N ALA A 29 14.66 -10.89 6.20
CA ALA A 29 13.96 -10.25 5.09
C ALA A 29 12.84 -11.21 4.68
N HIS A 30 11.62 -10.96 5.15
CA HIS A 30 10.45 -11.73 4.75
C HIS A 30 10.33 -11.58 3.23
N LYS A 31 10.68 -12.64 2.49
CA LYS A 31 10.45 -12.74 1.06
C LYS A 31 8.95 -12.54 0.85
N VAL A 32 8.57 -11.40 0.27
CA VAL A 32 7.17 -11.10 -0.02
C VAL A 32 6.71 -12.09 -1.08
N GLU A 33 5.88 -13.05 -0.67
CA GLU A 33 5.22 -13.98 -1.58
C GLU A 33 4.46 -13.17 -2.63
N ARG A 34 4.66 -13.49 -3.90
CA ARG A 34 3.91 -12.88 -5.01
C ARG A 34 3.31 -13.98 -5.85
N VAL A 35 2.05 -13.80 -6.21
CA VAL A 35 1.32 -14.64 -7.16
C VAL A 35 0.86 -13.77 -8.32
N LYS A 36 0.57 -14.42 -9.45
CA LYS A 36 -0.04 -13.74 -10.59
C LYS A 36 -1.56 -13.77 -10.43
N HIS A 37 -2.17 -12.60 -10.34
CA HIS A 37 -3.61 -12.44 -10.46
C HIS A 37 -3.95 -12.07 -11.90
N THR A 38 -5.05 -12.60 -12.42
CA THR A 38 -5.67 -12.13 -13.66
C THR A 38 -6.97 -11.42 -13.33
N GLY A 39 -7.42 -10.54 -14.22
CA GLY A 39 -8.65 -9.82 -14.01
C GLY A 39 -9.06 -9.01 -15.23
N GLY A 40 -10.12 -8.24 -15.08
CA GLY A 40 -10.63 -7.44 -16.17
C GLY A 40 -11.92 -6.71 -15.84
N CYS A 41 -12.48 -6.04 -16.84
CA CYS A 41 -13.81 -5.48 -16.74
C CYS A 41 -14.90 -6.56 -16.83
N HIS A 42 -16.15 -6.20 -16.50
CA HIS A 42 -17.27 -7.15 -16.49
C HIS A 42 -17.53 -7.82 -17.85
N CYS A 43 -17.50 -7.07 -18.95
CA CYS A 43 -17.76 -7.63 -20.29
C CYS A 43 -16.58 -8.39 -20.89
N GLY A 44 -15.43 -8.44 -20.21
CA GLY A 44 -14.22 -9.10 -20.69
C GLY A 44 -13.47 -8.37 -21.80
N ALA A 45 -13.95 -7.21 -22.27
CA ALA A 45 -13.26 -6.44 -23.32
C ALA A 45 -11.86 -5.96 -22.89
N VAL A 46 -11.69 -5.64 -21.60
CA VAL A 46 -10.42 -5.23 -21.00
C VAL A 46 -9.95 -6.33 -20.05
N ARG A 47 -8.75 -6.86 -20.29
CA ARG A 47 -8.12 -7.93 -19.48
C ARG A 47 -6.70 -7.53 -19.08
N PHE A 48 -6.28 -7.93 -17.89
CA PHE A 48 -4.94 -7.67 -17.37
C PHE A 48 -4.41 -8.84 -16.54
N GLU A 49 -3.11 -8.82 -16.30
CA GLU A 49 -2.46 -9.55 -15.22
C GLU A 49 -1.71 -8.60 -14.29
N VAL A 50 -1.60 -9.01 -13.02
CA VAL A 50 -0.88 -8.27 -11.99
C VAL A 50 -0.18 -9.22 -11.02
N TRP A 51 1.07 -8.91 -10.71
CA TRP A 51 1.86 -9.63 -9.70
C TRP A 51 1.77 -8.92 -8.35
N ASN A 52 1.21 -9.59 -7.34
CA ASN A 52 1.12 -9.05 -5.98
C ASN A 52 1.03 -10.16 -4.93
N SER A 53 1.06 -9.79 -3.65
CA SER A 53 0.74 -10.70 -2.55
C SER A 53 -0.67 -11.31 -2.70
N PRO A 54 -0.86 -12.62 -2.44
CA PRO A 54 -2.19 -13.20 -2.34
C PRO A 54 -2.99 -12.66 -1.14
N ASP A 55 -2.32 -12.07 -0.15
CA ASP A 55 -2.95 -11.31 0.94
C ASP A 55 -2.95 -9.81 0.58
N LEU A 56 -4.11 -9.29 0.18
CA LEU A 56 -4.25 -7.95 -0.36
C LEU A 56 -4.46 -6.90 0.74
N LEU A 57 -3.69 -5.81 0.69
CA LEU A 57 -3.98 -4.57 1.40
C LEU A 57 -4.83 -3.64 0.51
N VAL A 58 -6.10 -3.47 0.86
CA VAL A 58 -7.09 -2.72 0.08
C VAL A 58 -7.43 -1.41 0.78
N PHE A 59 -7.32 -0.31 0.04
CA PHE A 59 -7.69 1.02 0.50
C PHE A 59 -9.12 1.38 0.08
N VAL A 60 -9.86 1.97 1.02
CA VAL A 60 -11.19 2.55 0.81
C VAL A 60 -11.13 4.04 1.06
N CYS A 61 -11.27 4.82 -0.01
CA CYS A 61 -11.17 6.27 0.01
C CYS A 61 -12.56 6.94 0.01
N ASP A 62 -12.75 7.96 0.85
CA ASP A 62 -14.02 8.67 1.02
C ASP A 62 -14.14 9.99 0.22
N CYS A 63 -13.20 10.29 -0.70
CA CYS A 63 -13.33 11.47 -1.55
C CYS A 63 -14.55 11.37 -2.48
N SER A 64 -14.99 12.50 -3.02
CA SER A 64 -16.27 12.59 -3.77
C SER A 64 -16.41 11.58 -4.91
N ILE A 65 -15.36 11.34 -5.70
CA ILE A 65 -15.39 10.36 -6.79
C ILE A 65 -15.31 8.92 -6.28
N CYS A 66 -14.48 8.64 -5.27
CA CYS A 66 -14.29 7.29 -4.73
C CYS A 66 -15.54 6.80 -4.01
N THR A 67 -16.21 7.68 -3.26
CA THR A 67 -17.51 7.41 -2.64
C THR A 67 -18.57 7.03 -3.68
N LYS A 68 -18.65 7.77 -4.80
CA LYS A 68 -19.61 7.46 -5.89
C LYS A 68 -19.30 6.15 -6.61
N LYS A 69 -18.02 5.80 -6.75
CA LYS A 69 -17.57 4.57 -7.42
C LYS A 69 -17.51 3.35 -6.49
N GLN A 70 -17.64 3.55 -5.18
CA GLN A 70 -17.27 2.56 -4.17
C GLN A 70 -15.85 2.01 -4.43
N ASN A 71 -14.90 2.91 -4.69
CA ASN A 71 -13.57 2.55 -5.16
C ASN A 71 -12.72 1.92 -4.05
N HIS A 72 -12.68 0.59 -4.06
CA HIS A 72 -11.81 -0.24 -3.23
C HIS A 72 -10.65 -0.69 -4.10
N HIS A 73 -9.41 -0.49 -3.67
CA HIS A 73 -8.26 -0.84 -4.51
C HIS A 73 -7.02 -1.20 -3.70
N PHE A 74 -6.20 -2.10 -4.22
CA PHE A 74 -4.81 -2.27 -3.78
C PHE A 74 -3.87 -1.63 -4.80
N ILE A 75 -2.70 -1.18 -4.36
CA ILE A 75 -1.72 -0.48 -5.20
C ILE A 75 -0.64 -1.46 -5.63
N VAL A 76 -0.21 -1.36 -6.89
CA VAL A 76 0.92 -2.11 -7.44
C VAL A 76 1.87 -1.19 -8.23
N PRO A 77 3.17 -1.51 -8.28
CA PRO A 77 4.11 -0.85 -9.17
C PRO A 77 3.74 -1.06 -10.65
N GLU A 78 4.06 -0.08 -11.50
CA GLU A 78 3.81 -0.18 -12.95
C GLU A 78 4.43 -1.44 -13.57
N ASN A 79 5.64 -1.83 -13.14
CA ASN A 79 6.33 -3.01 -13.67
C ASN A 79 5.73 -4.36 -13.23
N GLN A 80 4.70 -4.35 -12.36
CA GLN A 80 3.98 -5.55 -11.93
C GLN A 80 2.61 -5.68 -12.60
N PHE A 81 2.21 -4.72 -13.46
CA PHE A 81 0.91 -4.70 -14.12
C PHE A 81 1.07 -4.79 -15.64
N THR A 82 0.24 -5.58 -16.30
CA THR A 82 0.25 -5.71 -17.76
C THR A 82 -1.16 -5.84 -18.29
N ILE A 83 -1.51 -4.98 -19.25
CA ILE A 83 -2.77 -5.09 -20.00
C ILE A 83 -2.59 -6.18 -21.06
N LEU A 84 -3.46 -7.19 -21.02
CA LEU A 84 -3.46 -8.32 -21.95
C LEU A 84 -4.35 -8.05 -23.17
N GLN A 85 -5.41 -7.26 -23.00
CA GLN A 85 -6.39 -6.95 -24.05
C GLN A 85 -7.15 -5.65 -23.76
N GLY A 86 -7.60 -4.95 -24.80
CA GLY A 86 -8.67 -3.96 -24.72
C GLY A 86 -8.18 -2.53 -24.48
N LEU A 87 -6.97 -2.19 -24.94
CA LEU A 87 -6.45 -0.83 -24.89
C LEU A 87 -7.38 0.18 -25.59
N GLU A 88 -7.98 -0.24 -26.70
CA GLU A 88 -8.98 0.47 -27.47
C GLU A 88 -10.34 0.61 -26.76
N ASN A 89 -10.61 -0.23 -25.76
CA ASN A 89 -11.86 -0.22 -24.98
C ASN A 89 -11.73 0.53 -23.66
N ILE A 90 -10.67 1.31 -23.47
CA ILE A 90 -10.43 2.10 -22.28
C ILE A 90 -10.75 3.57 -22.54
N ASN A 91 -11.43 4.20 -21.59
CA ASN A 91 -11.53 5.64 -21.49
C ASN A 91 -10.98 6.12 -20.13
N THR A 92 -10.56 7.38 -20.05
CA THR A 92 -9.98 7.95 -18.83
C THR A 92 -10.62 9.29 -18.51
N TYR A 93 -11.12 9.39 -17.28
CA TYR A 93 -11.61 10.64 -16.70
C TYR A 93 -10.57 11.22 -15.74
N THR A 94 -10.31 12.52 -15.84
CA THR A 94 -9.44 13.26 -14.90
C THR A 94 -10.14 14.53 -14.44
N PHE A 95 -9.83 14.97 -13.22
CA PHE A 95 -10.36 16.22 -12.66
C PHE A 95 -9.39 16.77 -11.60
N ASN A 96 -9.67 17.98 -11.09
CA ASN A 96 -8.88 18.66 -10.07
C ASN A 96 -7.40 18.78 -10.47
N THR A 97 -6.49 18.05 -9.83
CA THR A 97 -5.05 18.10 -10.16
C THR A 97 -4.68 17.36 -11.45
N HIS A 98 -5.61 16.62 -12.06
CA HIS A 98 -5.40 15.76 -13.23
C HIS A 98 -4.35 14.64 -13.09
N ILE A 99 -3.72 14.50 -11.91
CA ILE A 99 -2.78 13.42 -11.58
C ILE A 99 -3.49 12.07 -11.50
N GLY A 100 -4.63 12.01 -10.80
CA GLY A 100 -5.45 10.80 -10.73
C GLY A 100 -6.12 10.54 -12.08
N LYS A 101 -5.86 9.38 -12.68
CA LYS A 101 -6.43 8.94 -13.95
C LYS A 101 -7.45 7.86 -13.70
N HIS A 102 -8.73 8.21 -13.77
CA HIS A 102 -9.83 7.28 -13.56
C HIS A 102 -10.16 6.54 -14.85
N THR A 103 -9.46 5.44 -15.09
CA THR A 103 -9.61 4.57 -16.24
C THR A 103 -10.79 3.62 -16.09
N PHE A 104 -11.59 3.42 -17.13
CA PHE A 104 -12.71 2.48 -17.12
C PHE A 104 -12.98 1.92 -18.52
N CYS A 105 -13.67 0.79 -18.58
CA CYS A 105 -14.08 0.18 -19.83
C CYS A 105 -15.19 1.00 -20.51
N SER A 106 -14.95 1.44 -21.74
CA SER A 106 -15.92 2.18 -22.57
C SER A 106 -17.18 1.37 -22.89
N THR A 107 -17.11 0.03 -22.81
CA THR A 107 -18.23 -0.86 -23.14
C THR A 107 -19.16 -1.11 -21.96
N CYS A 108 -18.63 -1.37 -20.76
CA CYS A 108 -19.44 -1.72 -19.59
C CYS A 108 -19.33 -0.74 -18.41
N GLY A 109 -18.51 0.29 -18.50
CA GLY A 109 -18.33 1.31 -17.45
C GLY A 109 -17.49 0.89 -16.24
N VAL A 110 -17.09 -0.39 -16.14
CA VAL A 110 -16.31 -0.90 -15.00
C VAL A 110 -14.90 -0.30 -14.99
N GLN A 111 -14.51 0.24 -13.83
CA GLN A 111 -13.13 0.61 -13.49
C GLN A 111 -12.45 -0.59 -12.83
N SER A 112 -11.77 -1.42 -13.63
CA SER A 112 -11.04 -2.57 -13.10
C SER A 112 -9.64 -2.20 -12.60
N PHE A 113 -9.08 -1.11 -13.11
CA PHE A 113 -7.86 -0.47 -12.62
C PHE A 113 -7.88 1.04 -12.91
N PHE A 114 -7.02 1.79 -12.25
CA PHE A 114 -6.86 3.24 -12.47
C PHE A 114 -5.48 3.72 -11.98
N THR A 115 -5.06 4.93 -12.32
CA THR A 115 -3.87 5.55 -11.72
C THR A 115 -4.28 6.44 -10.55
N PRO A 116 -3.98 6.08 -9.29
CA PRO A 116 -4.34 6.88 -8.13
C PRO A 116 -3.46 8.14 -8.02
N ARG A 117 -4.03 9.22 -7.45
CA ARG A 117 -3.28 10.47 -7.20
C ARG A 117 -2.09 10.26 -6.25
N SER A 118 -2.22 9.34 -5.29
CA SER A 118 -1.18 9.02 -4.30
C SER A 118 0.03 8.33 -4.90
N ASN A 119 -0.18 7.56 -5.99
CA ASN A 119 0.82 6.72 -6.64
C ASN A 119 0.72 6.87 -8.17
N PRO A 120 1.16 8.02 -8.72
CA PRO A 120 1.08 8.28 -10.16
C PRO A 120 2.00 7.40 -11.01
N ASP A 121 2.91 6.67 -10.37
CA ASP A 121 3.89 5.73 -10.92
C ASP A 121 3.46 4.25 -10.77
N GLY A 122 2.19 4.01 -10.46
CA GLY A 122 1.63 2.67 -10.34
C GLY A 122 0.15 2.64 -10.66
N TYR A 123 -0.48 1.51 -10.35
CA TYR A 123 -1.90 1.27 -10.59
C TYR A 123 -2.61 0.88 -9.31
N GLY A 124 -3.84 1.38 -9.15
CA GLY A 124 -4.82 0.88 -8.21
C GLY A 124 -5.69 -0.16 -8.91
N ILE A 125 -5.73 -1.39 -8.38
CA ILE A 125 -6.51 -2.50 -8.94
C ILE A 125 -7.74 -2.75 -8.07
N ALA A 126 -8.91 -2.82 -8.69
CA ALA A 126 -10.14 -3.15 -8.00
C ALA A 126 -10.18 -4.67 -7.66
N PRO A 127 -10.18 -5.08 -6.39
CA PRO A 127 -10.06 -6.50 -6.02
C PRO A 127 -11.26 -7.34 -6.50
N HIS A 128 -12.45 -6.72 -6.60
CA HIS A 128 -13.66 -7.37 -7.13
C HIS A 128 -13.65 -7.57 -8.65
N CYS A 129 -12.62 -7.07 -9.36
CA CYS A 129 -12.40 -7.28 -10.79
C CYS A 129 -11.32 -8.34 -11.08
N LEU A 130 -10.77 -8.99 -10.04
CA LEU A 130 -9.88 -10.13 -10.20
C LEU A 130 -10.69 -11.40 -10.50
N ASP A 131 -10.11 -12.28 -11.30
CA ASP A 131 -10.62 -13.64 -11.46
C ASP A 131 -10.42 -14.42 -10.14
N PRO A 132 -11.33 -15.36 -9.83
CA PRO A 132 -11.22 -16.15 -8.60
C PRO A 132 -10.00 -17.07 -8.60
N GLY A 133 -9.49 -17.37 -7.40
CA GLY A 133 -8.54 -18.48 -7.17
C GLY A 133 -7.16 -18.11 -6.63
N THR A 134 -6.77 -16.83 -6.68
CA THR A 134 -5.42 -16.39 -6.29
C THR A 134 -5.38 -15.48 -5.06
N VAL A 135 -6.52 -14.89 -4.67
CA VAL A 135 -6.64 -14.08 -3.45
C VAL A 135 -6.88 -15.00 -2.25
N ARG A 136 -6.01 -14.88 -1.24
CA ARG A 136 -6.07 -15.62 0.02
C ARG A 136 -6.76 -14.84 1.12
N SER A 137 -6.42 -13.56 1.27
CA SER A 137 -7.04 -12.69 2.27
C SER A 137 -7.10 -11.24 1.82
N VAL A 138 -7.95 -10.43 2.48
CA VAL A 138 -8.08 -9.00 2.22
C VAL A 138 -8.11 -8.26 3.55
N THR A 139 -7.13 -7.38 3.74
CA THR A 139 -7.11 -6.39 4.84
C THR A 139 -7.53 -5.05 4.28
N VAL A 140 -8.45 -4.37 4.97
CA VAL A 140 -8.98 -3.08 4.52
C VAL A 140 -8.46 -1.94 5.37
N GLU A 141 -7.91 -0.91 4.73
CA GLU A 141 -7.52 0.34 5.35
C GLU A 141 -8.37 1.51 4.83
N LYS A 142 -8.82 2.39 5.72
CA LYS A 142 -9.59 3.58 5.35
C LYS A 142 -8.64 4.73 5.04
N PHE A 143 -8.91 5.43 3.95
CA PHE A 143 -8.16 6.61 3.53
C PHE A 143 -9.10 7.83 3.51
N CYS A 144 -8.77 8.87 4.29
CA CYS A 144 -9.57 10.12 4.30
C CYS A 144 -9.19 11.00 3.10
N GLY A 145 -9.85 10.76 1.97
CA GLY A 145 -9.66 11.51 0.74
C GLY A 145 -10.29 12.91 0.78
N GLN A 146 -11.22 13.19 1.70
CA GLN A 146 -11.72 14.56 1.93
C GLN A 146 -10.64 15.50 2.46
N LYS A 147 -9.69 14.96 3.24
CA LYS A 147 -8.51 15.66 3.76
C LYS A 147 -7.23 15.10 3.14
N TYR A 148 -7.19 15.04 1.82
CA TYR A 148 -6.12 14.37 1.07
C TYR A 148 -4.71 14.80 1.49
N GLU A 149 -4.44 16.12 1.57
CA GLU A 149 -3.08 16.62 1.85
C GLU A 149 -2.60 16.24 3.26
N GLU A 150 -3.48 16.35 4.26
CA GLU A 150 -3.19 15.96 5.64
C GLU A 150 -2.95 14.45 5.74
N THR A 151 -3.83 13.66 5.11
CA THR A 151 -3.72 12.19 5.09
C THR A 151 -2.41 11.76 4.43
N MET A 152 -2.05 12.33 3.28
CA MET A 152 -0.80 11.99 2.58
C MET A 152 0.47 12.45 3.31
N LYS A 153 0.37 13.45 4.18
CA LYS A 153 1.49 13.88 5.03
C LYS A 153 1.71 12.90 6.19
N ASN A 154 0.64 12.35 6.74
CA ASN A 154 0.69 11.49 7.93
C ASN A 154 0.79 9.99 7.61
N HIS A 155 0.38 9.57 6.40
CA HIS A 155 0.44 8.18 5.98
C HIS A 155 1.88 7.75 5.72
N GLN A 156 2.33 6.69 6.38
CA GLN A 156 3.76 6.34 6.41
C GLN A 156 4.28 5.72 5.11
N ASN A 157 3.53 4.80 4.50
CA ASN A 157 4.06 3.90 3.47
C ASN A 157 3.22 3.81 2.18
N ILE A 158 2.13 4.56 2.03
CA ILE A 158 1.26 4.46 0.83
C ILE A 158 2.03 4.72 -0.47
N ARG A 159 2.99 5.65 -0.44
CA ARG A 159 3.84 5.98 -1.60
C ARG A 159 4.81 4.85 -1.98
N ASP A 160 5.17 4.00 -1.03
CA ASP A 160 6.13 2.92 -1.25
C ASP A 160 5.48 1.73 -1.95
N LEU A 161 4.15 1.62 -1.91
CA LEU A 161 3.40 0.52 -2.53
C LEU A 161 3.49 0.47 -4.06
N SER A 162 3.83 1.58 -4.72
CA SER A 162 4.08 1.62 -6.16
C SER A 162 5.57 1.58 -6.52
N LYS A 163 6.47 1.53 -5.54
CA LYS A 163 7.90 1.42 -5.81
C LYS A 163 8.26 -0.03 -6.14
N PRO A 164 9.11 -0.26 -7.16
CA PRO A 164 9.66 -1.58 -7.39
C PRO A 164 10.37 -2.05 -6.11
N VAL A 165 9.99 -3.20 -5.59
CA VAL A 165 10.80 -3.86 -4.56
C VAL A 165 12.10 -4.28 -5.24
N ALA A 166 13.25 -3.87 -4.68
CA ALA A 166 14.54 -4.31 -5.18
C ALA A 166 14.55 -5.84 -5.27
N GLU A 167 14.65 -6.37 -6.48
CA GLU A 167 14.81 -7.79 -6.70
C GLU A 167 16.17 -8.16 -6.11
N THR A 168 16.16 -8.79 -4.92
CA THR A 168 17.33 -9.52 -4.47
C THR A 168 17.46 -10.70 -5.44
N LEU A 169 18.31 -10.54 -6.46
CA LEU A 169 18.79 -11.64 -7.26
C LEU A 169 19.32 -12.69 -6.28
N SER A 170 18.78 -13.89 -6.41
CA SER A 170 19.05 -15.10 -5.65
C SER A 170 20.54 -15.36 -5.45
#